data_AF-A0AAE5C9M4-F1
#
_entry.id   AF-A0AAE5C9M4-F1
#
_cell.length_a   1.000
_cell.length_b   1.000
_cell.length_c   1.000
_cell.angle_alpha   90.00
_cell.angle_beta   90.00
_cell.angle_gamma   90.00
#
_symmetry.space_group_name_H-M   'P 1'
#
loop_
_entity.id
_entity.type
_entity.pdbx_description
1 polymer ?
#
loop_
_entity_poly.entity_id
_entity_poly.type
_entity_poly.pdbx_seq_one_letter_code
_entity_poly.pdbx_strand_id
1 'polypeptide(L)'
;GRRAISHGGGIPGYLTQAIYIPGQEIFVAVFSNNTASDIGPGMVARKLAAIALGDPYPEWEEIALDPSVLQRYVGVYRIDESTQRVVTVENGTLYTQRSGGSRLRAYPSSETHFFYGHSLSHFEFVLEGDRVVRMLMYQGGARTPEVAVKVSDEVPTREAVELDPAILERYVGVYELRPGFDLTITREDDQLFVQATGQPRFELFAESETEFFLKVVDAQITFVRGDSGAFDELVLHQGGRDMPGTRKQ
;
A
#
# COMPACT_ATOMS: atom_id res chain seq x y z
N GLY A 1 -22.06 -13.58 0.25
CA GLY A 1 -22.15 -12.12 0.02
C GLY A 1 -23.59 -11.74 -0.27
N ARG A 2 -23.99 -10.48 -0.06
CA ARG A 2 -25.31 -9.95 -0.45
C ARG A 2 -25.16 -8.93 -1.58
N ARG A 3 -26.14 -8.86 -2.49
CA ARG A 3 -26.15 -7.89 -3.57
C ARG A 3 -26.55 -6.52 -3.03
N ALA A 4 -25.74 -5.51 -3.31
CA ALA A 4 -26.01 -4.12 -2.95
C ALA A 4 -25.93 -3.22 -4.19
N ILE A 5 -26.67 -2.11 -4.15
CA ILE A 5 -26.56 -0.99 -5.07
C ILE A 5 -25.99 0.16 -4.25
N SER A 6 -24.93 0.79 -4.73
CA SER A 6 -24.26 1.84 -3.97
C SER A 6 -23.82 2.98 -4.87
N HIS A 7 -23.86 4.20 -4.33
CA HIS A 7 -23.31 5.38 -4.98
C HIS A 7 -22.70 6.29 -3.93
N GLY A 8 -21.54 6.88 -4.24
CA GLY A 8 -20.88 7.88 -3.42
C GLY A 8 -20.93 9.25 -4.08
N GLY A 9 -20.66 10.31 -3.33
CA GLY A 9 -20.58 11.66 -3.87
C GLY A 9 -19.60 12.51 -3.07
N GLY A 10 -19.00 13.49 -3.73
CA GLY A 10 -18.07 14.41 -3.09
C GLY A 10 -18.02 15.76 -3.78
N ILE A 11 -18.04 16.83 -2.99
CA ILE A 11 -17.67 18.19 -3.37
C ILE A 11 -16.70 18.72 -2.30
N PRO A 12 -15.96 19.83 -2.53
CA PRO A 12 -15.09 20.39 -1.49
C PRO A 12 -15.84 20.59 -0.17
N GLY A 13 -15.35 19.97 0.91
CA GLY A 13 -15.94 20.02 2.25
C GLY A 13 -17.08 19.02 2.54
N TYR A 14 -17.57 18.24 1.56
CA TYR A 14 -18.69 17.31 1.77
C TYR A 14 -18.50 15.97 1.06
N LEU A 15 -18.83 14.88 1.75
CA LEU A 15 -18.81 13.51 1.24
C LEU A 15 -20.11 12.79 1.57
N THR A 16 -20.55 11.91 0.67
CA THR A 16 -21.75 11.11 0.85
C THR A 16 -21.53 9.66 0.42
N GLN A 17 -22.26 8.75 1.05
CA GLN A 17 -22.41 7.37 0.59
C GLN A 17 -23.85 6.92 0.79
N ALA A 18 -24.42 6.28 -0.23
CA ALA A 18 -25.64 5.50 -0.12
C ALA A 18 -25.36 4.02 -0.44
N ILE A 19 -26.03 3.13 0.29
CA ILE A 19 -26.05 1.68 0.08
C ILE A 19 -27.50 1.21 0.20
N TYR A 20 -28.00 0.54 -0.82
CA TYR A 20 -29.28 -0.15 -0.81
C TYR A 20 -29.07 -1.66 -1.00
N ILE A 21 -29.70 -2.47 -0.15
CA ILE A 21 -29.65 -3.93 -0.20
C ILE A 21 -31.08 -4.42 -0.48
N PRO A 22 -31.47 -4.61 -1.76
CA PRO A 22 -32.86 -4.87 -2.12
C PRO A 22 -33.46 -6.11 -1.46
N GLY A 23 -32.68 -7.18 -1.33
CA GLY A 23 -33.16 -8.44 -0.77
C GLY A 23 -33.49 -8.40 0.73
N GLN A 24 -33.09 -7.34 1.43
CA GLN A 24 -33.39 -7.12 2.85
C GLN A 24 -34.12 -5.80 3.09
N GLU A 25 -34.42 -5.05 2.03
CA GLU A 25 -35.07 -3.73 2.11
C GLU A 25 -34.34 -2.74 3.04
N ILE A 26 -33.01 -2.88 3.14
CA ILE A 26 -32.16 -2.02 3.95
C ILE A 26 -31.57 -0.92 3.07
N PHE A 27 -31.81 0.33 3.47
CA PHE A 27 -31.17 1.50 2.90
C PHE A 27 -30.36 2.23 3.97
N VAL A 28 -29.10 2.53 3.67
CA VAL A 28 -28.21 3.30 4.52
C VAL A 28 -27.68 4.48 3.72
N ALA A 29 -27.81 5.69 4.28
CA ALA A 29 -27.19 6.89 3.75
C ALA A 29 -26.37 7.58 4.83
N VAL A 30 -25.15 7.96 4.49
CA VAL A 30 -24.22 8.69 5.37
C VAL A 30 -23.78 9.96 4.67
N PHE A 31 -23.86 11.08 5.37
CA PHE A 31 -23.44 12.40 4.92
C PHE A 31 -22.37 12.90 5.89
N SER A 32 -21.27 13.43 5.36
CA SER A 32 -20.20 14.04 6.14
C SER A 32 -19.88 15.42 5.59
N ASN A 33 -19.75 16.40 6.47
CA ASN A 33 -19.17 17.72 6.19
C ASN A 33 -17.71 17.81 6.69
N ASN A 34 -17.09 16.67 6.99
CA ASN A 34 -15.71 16.56 7.39
C ASN A 34 -14.95 15.69 6.37
N THR A 35 -14.14 16.32 5.53
CA THR A 35 -13.26 15.67 4.56
C THR A 35 -11.88 15.31 5.14
N ALA A 36 -11.59 15.73 6.37
CA ALA A 36 -10.33 15.45 7.07
C ALA A 36 -10.39 14.18 7.94
N SER A 37 -11.54 13.50 7.99
CA SER A 37 -11.68 12.22 8.71
C SER A 37 -11.03 11.08 7.93
N ASP A 38 -10.18 10.30 8.60
CA ASP A 38 -9.60 9.06 8.05
C ASP A 38 -10.68 7.98 7.81
N ILE A 39 -11.84 8.11 8.46
CA ILE A 39 -13.01 7.26 8.22
C ILE A 39 -13.96 7.99 7.27
N GLY A 40 -13.97 7.59 6.00
CA GLY A 40 -14.92 8.12 5.01
C GLY A 40 -16.34 7.57 5.17
N PRO A 41 -17.38 8.25 4.64
CA PRO A 41 -18.78 7.83 4.77
C PRO A 41 -19.04 6.45 4.15
N GLY A 42 -18.23 6.04 3.17
CA GLY A 42 -18.24 4.68 2.60
C GLY A 42 -18.08 3.59 3.66
N MET A 43 -17.10 3.75 4.55
CA MET A 43 -16.81 2.78 5.60
C MET A 43 -17.92 2.74 6.65
N VAL A 44 -18.37 3.92 7.08
CA VAL A 44 -19.47 4.07 8.04
C VAL A 44 -20.76 3.43 7.51
N ALA A 45 -21.14 3.75 6.26
CA ALA A 45 -22.34 3.21 5.64
C ALA A 45 -22.28 1.67 5.57
N ARG A 46 -21.11 1.13 5.25
CA ARG A 46 -20.90 -0.32 5.18
C ARG A 46 -21.02 -0.99 6.55
N LYS A 47 -20.44 -0.41 7.61
CA LYS A 47 -20.59 -0.90 8.99
C LYS A 47 -22.05 -0.83 9.46
N LEU A 48 -22.75 0.29 9.22
CA LEU A 48 -24.17 0.45 9.57
C LEU A 48 -25.06 -0.56 8.83
N ALA A 49 -24.81 -0.81 7.54
CA ALA A 49 -25.55 -1.81 6.79
C ALA A 49 -25.34 -3.22 7.36
N ALA A 50 -24.12 -3.56 7.76
CA ALA A 50 -23.79 -4.83 8.40
C ALA A 50 -24.50 -4.99 9.76
N ILE A 51 -24.54 -3.93 10.58
CA ILE A 51 -25.29 -3.91 11.85
C ILE A 51 -26.80 -4.10 11.60
N ALA A 52 -27.38 -3.38 10.64
CA ALA A 52 -28.80 -3.50 10.29
C ALA A 52 -29.17 -4.90 9.77
N LEU A 53 -28.21 -5.60 9.16
CA LEU A 53 -28.35 -7.00 8.73
C LEU A 53 -28.21 -8.03 9.88
N GLY A 54 -27.84 -7.61 11.09
CA GLY A 54 -27.51 -8.50 12.20
C GLY A 54 -26.21 -9.30 11.99
N ASP A 55 -25.32 -8.83 11.12
CA ASP A 55 -24.01 -9.45 10.82
C ASP A 55 -22.91 -8.38 10.87
N PRO A 56 -22.67 -7.76 12.05
CA PRO A 56 -21.69 -6.70 12.19
C PRO A 56 -20.26 -7.21 11.90
N TYR A 57 -19.42 -6.34 11.33
CA TYR A 57 -18.00 -6.64 11.19
C TYR A 57 -17.35 -6.79 12.58
N PRO A 58 -16.34 -7.66 12.73
CA PRO A 58 -15.61 -7.76 13.98
C PRO A 58 -14.88 -6.43 14.26
N GLU A 59 -14.80 -6.08 15.54
CA GLU A 59 -14.00 -4.97 16.03
C GLU A 59 -12.79 -5.51 16.78
N TRP A 60 -11.66 -4.86 16.57
CA TRP A 60 -10.37 -5.27 17.12
C TRP A 60 -9.79 -4.11 17.90
N GLU A 61 -9.24 -4.40 19.07
CA GLU A 61 -8.54 -3.44 19.92
C GLU A 61 -7.05 -3.71 19.85
N GLU A 62 -6.24 -2.64 19.85
CA GLU A 62 -4.79 -2.78 19.93
C GLU A 62 -4.40 -3.27 21.32
N ILE A 63 -3.56 -4.30 21.38
CA ILE A 63 -2.92 -4.76 22.61
C ILE A 63 -1.44 -4.42 22.59
N ALA A 64 -0.83 -4.31 23.77
CA ALA A 64 0.63 -4.24 23.86
C ALA A 64 1.22 -5.65 23.71
N LEU A 65 2.12 -5.82 22.75
CA LEU A 65 2.97 -7.00 22.63
C LEU A 65 4.42 -6.61 22.93
N ASP A 66 5.17 -7.56 23.52
CA ASP A 66 6.62 -7.39 23.64
C ASP A 66 7.23 -7.34 22.22
N PRO A 67 8.05 -6.31 21.89
CA PRO A 67 8.67 -6.18 20.57
C PRO A 67 9.43 -7.42 20.09
N SER A 68 9.97 -8.23 21.01
CA SER A 68 10.67 -9.48 20.69
C SER A 68 9.74 -10.53 20.09
N VAL A 69 8.44 -10.49 20.42
CA VAL A 69 7.42 -11.36 19.81
C VAL A 69 7.28 -11.05 18.32
N LEU A 70 7.27 -9.76 17.97
CA LEU A 70 7.02 -9.32 16.60
C LEU A 70 8.11 -9.80 15.63
N GLN A 71 9.33 -9.99 16.12
CA GLN A 71 10.45 -10.46 15.29
C GLN A 71 10.20 -11.84 14.67
N ARG A 72 9.38 -12.69 15.31
CA ARG A 72 9.00 -14.01 14.78
C ARG A 72 8.25 -13.91 13.45
N TYR A 73 7.56 -12.79 13.22
CA TYR A 73 6.75 -12.55 12.03
C TYR A 73 7.52 -11.90 10.88
N VAL A 74 8.73 -11.40 11.10
CA VAL A 74 9.56 -10.80 10.05
C VAL A 74 9.85 -11.83 8.97
N GLY A 75 9.77 -11.39 7.71
CA GLY A 75 10.08 -12.23 6.56
C GLY A 75 9.25 -11.90 5.32
N VAL A 76 9.41 -12.77 4.31
CA VAL A 76 8.72 -12.68 3.02
C VAL A 76 7.66 -13.76 2.94
N TYR A 77 6.43 -13.34 2.61
CA TYR A 77 5.25 -14.19 2.49
C TYR A 77 4.75 -14.17 1.05
N ARG A 78 4.94 -15.27 0.32
CA ARG A 78 4.54 -15.41 -1.08
C ARG A 78 3.04 -15.69 -1.19
N ILE A 79 2.36 -14.92 -2.04
CA ILE A 79 0.94 -15.13 -2.38
C ILE A 79 0.84 -15.90 -3.70
N ASP A 80 1.57 -15.43 -4.72
CA ASP A 80 1.68 -16.04 -6.03
C ASP A 80 3.09 -15.79 -6.62
N GLU A 81 3.30 -16.10 -7.90
CA GLU A 81 4.61 -15.95 -8.56
C GLU A 81 5.11 -14.50 -8.62
N SER A 82 4.19 -13.53 -8.71
CA SER A 82 4.48 -12.11 -8.89
C SER A 82 4.22 -11.28 -7.62
N THR A 83 3.47 -11.84 -6.67
CA THR A 83 2.97 -11.12 -5.52
C THR A 83 3.44 -11.74 -4.22
N GLN A 84 4.02 -10.89 -3.38
CA GLN A 84 4.42 -11.21 -2.02
C GLN A 84 3.98 -10.12 -1.05
N ARG A 85 4.08 -10.44 0.22
CA ARG A 85 4.02 -9.49 1.33
C ARG A 85 5.31 -9.58 2.11
N VAL A 86 5.91 -8.44 2.36
CA VAL A 86 7.06 -8.31 3.24
C VAL A 86 6.54 -7.82 4.60
N VAL A 87 6.98 -8.49 5.66
CA VAL A 87 6.69 -8.11 7.04
C VAL A 87 8.00 -7.64 7.67
N THR A 88 7.99 -6.42 8.22
CA THR A 88 9.14 -5.81 8.90
C THR A 88 8.73 -5.33 10.29
N VAL A 89 9.71 -5.23 11.17
CA VAL A 89 9.55 -4.59 12.48
C VAL A 89 10.52 -3.42 12.57
N GLU A 90 10.01 -2.26 12.92
CA GLU A 90 10.79 -1.04 13.10
C GLU A 90 10.30 -0.34 14.37
N ASN A 91 11.22 -0.03 15.29
CA ASN A 91 10.90 0.61 16.58
C ASN A 91 9.74 -0.08 17.33
N GLY A 92 9.72 -1.42 17.34
CA GLY A 92 8.68 -2.21 17.99
C GLY A 92 7.30 -2.18 17.30
N THR A 93 7.21 -1.66 16.08
CA THR A 93 5.98 -1.62 15.29
C THR A 93 6.07 -2.58 14.12
N LEU A 94 5.04 -3.41 13.93
CA LEU A 94 4.96 -4.32 12.78
C LEU A 94 4.38 -3.59 11.58
N TYR A 95 5.07 -3.71 10.45
CA TYR A 95 4.64 -3.19 9.16
C TYR A 95 4.49 -4.31 8.16
N THR A 96 3.50 -4.19 7.28
CA THR A 96 3.35 -5.07 6.13
C THR A 96 3.39 -4.24 4.85
N GLN A 97 3.96 -4.82 3.80
CA GLN A 97 3.98 -4.20 2.48
C GLN A 97 3.72 -5.27 1.44
N ARG A 98 2.66 -5.12 0.65
CA ARG A 98 2.43 -5.97 -0.53
C ARG A 98 3.30 -5.46 -1.68
N SER A 99 3.73 -6.34 -2.59
CA SER A 99 4.38 -5.96 -3.85
C SER A 99 3.70 -4.77 -4.50
N GLY A 100 4.44 -3.71 -4.81
CA GLY A 100 3.90 -2.49 -5.43
C GLY A 100 3.09 -1.56 -4.51
N GLY A 101 2.80 -1.99 -3.28
CA GLY A 101 1.91 -1.30 -2.35
C GLY A 101 2.64 -0.42 -1.33
N SER A 102 1.84 0.41 -0.66
CA SER A 102 2.31 1.19 0.48
C SER A 102 2.69 0.30 1.66
N ARG A 103 3.66 0.77 2.43
CA ARG A 103 3.99 0.18 3.73
C ARG A 103 2.93 0.58 4.75
N LEU A 104 2.29 -0.40 5.40
CA LEU A 104 1.18 -0.18 6.33
C LEU A 104 1.54 -0.68 7.73
N ARG A 105 1.34 0.16 8.75
CA ARG A 105 1.37 -0.26 10.16
C ARG A 105 0.24 -1.26 10.42
N ALA A 106 0.58 -2.36 11.07
CA ALA A 106 -0.38 -3.34 11.57
C ALA A 106 -0.44 -3.27 13.10
N TYR A 107 -1.66 -3.32 13.63
CA TYR A 107 -1.97 -3.23 15.04
C TYR A 107 -2.25 -4.64 15.57
N PRO A 108 -1.53 -5.14 16.58
CA PRO A 108 -1.83 -6.44 17.16
C PRO A 108 -3.11 -6.39 17.97
N SER A 109 -3.97 -7.40 17.83
CA SER A 109 -5.12 -7.62 18.74
C SER A 109 -5.05 -8.96 19.48
N SER A 110 -4.11 -9.82 19.08
CA SER A 110 -3.64 -10.98 19.84
C SER A 110 -2.17 -11.19 19.50
N GLU A 111 -1.53 -12.23 20.03
CA GLU A 111 -0.16 -12.60 19.62
C GLU A 111 -0.06 -12.84 18.10
N THR A 112 -1.05 -13.50 17.50
CA THR A 112 -1.04 -13.90 16.08
C THR A 112 -1.95 -13.07 15.18
N HIS A 113 -2.90 -12.32 15.73
CA HIS A 113 -3.90 -11.58 14.97
C HIS A 113 -3.60 -10.08 14.96
N PHE A 114 -3.72 -9.49 13.78
CA PHE A 114 -3.42 -8.10 13.51
C PHE A 114 -4.49 -7.47 12.62
N PHE A 115 -4.65 -6.16 12.72
CA PHE A 115 -5.58 -5.40 11.89
C PHE A 115 -4.95 -4.09 11.41
N TYR A 116 -5.56 -3.46 10.41
CA TYR A 116 -5.15 -2.13 9.95
C TYR A 116 -6.18 -1.12 10.43
N GLY A 117 -5.86 -0.32 11.46
CA GLY A 117 -6.67 0.77 12.01
C GLY A 117 -8.11 0.91 11.48
N HIS A 118 -8.41 2.01 10.79
CA HIS A 118 -9.75 2.34 10.25
C HIS A 118 -10.22 1.47 9.06
N SER A 119 -9.62 0.30 8.84
CA SER A 119 -9.95 -0.64 7.78
C SER A 119 -10.81 -1.81 8.30
N LEU A 120 -11.48 -2.51 7.38
CA LEU A 120 -12.06 -3.83 7.64
C LEU A 120 -11.06 -4.96 7.35
N SER A 121 -9.86 -4.61 6.92
CA SER A 121 -8.80 -5.58 6.65
C SER A 121 -8.11 -6.01 7.93
N HIS A 122 -7.98 -7.31 8.12
CA HIS A 122 -7.24 -7.92 9.23
C HIS A 122 -6.54 -9.19 8.76
N PHE A 123 -5.64 -9.73 9.57
CA PHE A 123 -4.89 -10.93 9.24
C PHE A 123 -4.43 -11.69 10.47
N GLU A 124 -4.10 -12.96 10.24
CA GLU A 124 -3.58 -13.85 11.27
C GLU A 124 -2.34 -14.58 10.77
N PHE A 125 -1.32 -14.72 11.63
CA PHE A 125 -0.19 -15.61 11.39
C PHE A 125 -0.51 -17.03 11.87
N VAL A 126 -0.25 -18.00 11.01
CA VAL A 126 -0.39 -19.43 11.33
C VAL A 126 0.97 -19.98 11.68
N LEU A 127 1.06 -20.64 12.82
CA LEU A 127 2.27 -21.27 13.32
C LEU A 127 2.15 -22.80 13.27
N GLU A 128 3.25 -23.46 12.97
CA GLU A 128 3.46 -24.90 13.19
C GLU A 128 4.55 -25.05 14.26
N GLY A 129 4.15 -25.32 15.50
CA GLY A 129 5.03 -25.13 16.67
C GLY A 129 5.31 -23.64 16.87
N ASP A 130 6.59 -23.26 16.99
CA ASP A 130 7.00 -21.85 17.08
C ASP A 130 7.29 -21.21 15.71
N ARG A 131 7.23 -21.98 14.62
CA ARG A 131 7.56 -21.50 13.29
C ARG A 131 6.33 -20.90 12.63
N VAL A 132 6.41 -19.63 12.23
CA VAL A 132 5.40 -19.00 11.38
C VAL A 132 5.50 -19.58 9.97
N VAL A 133 4.41 -20.18 9.49
CA VAL A 133 4.36 -20.83 8.18
C VAL A 133 3.50 -20.08 7.18
N ARG A 134 2.48 -19.34 7.63
CA ARG A 134 1.54 -18.64 6.74
C ARG A 134 1.02 -17.35 7.38
N MET A 135 0.51 -16.46 6.53
CA MET A 135 -0.31 -15.31 6.87
C MET A 135 -1.66 -15.45 6.16
N LEU A 136 -2.76 -15.35 6.90
CA LEU A 136 -4.13 -15.40 6.41
C LEU A 136 -4.69 -13.98 6.36
N MET A 137 -4.85 -13.42 5.17
CA MET A 137 -5.21 -12.02 4.96
C MET A 137 -6.69 -11.87 4.58
N TYR A 138 -7.49 -11.26 5.44
CA TYR A 138 -8.92 -11.00 5.22
C TYR A 138 -9.08 -9.57 4.71
N GLN A 139 -9.14 -9.39 3.39
CA GLN A 139 -9.20 -8.06 2.77
C GLN A 139 -10.61 -7.47 2.82
N GLY A 140 -10.72 -6.22 3.29
CA GLY A 140 -11.93 -5.42 3.17
C GLY A 140 -13.18 -6.09 3.74
N GLY A 141 -13.06 -6.80 4.87
CA GLY A 141 -14.16 -7.53 5.52
C GLY A 141 -14.57 -8.83 4.81
N ALA A 142 -13.71 -9.39 3.95
CA ALA A 142 -13.90 -10.72 3.40
C ALA A 142 -13.88 -11.79 4.50
N ARG A 143 -14.66 -12.86 4.34
CA ARG A 143 -14.69 -14.00 5.28
C ARG A 143 -13.70 -15.11 4.95
N THR A 144 -13.16 -15.08 3.74
CA THR A 144 -12.17 -16.05 3.25
C THR A 144 -10.83 -15.34 3.11
N PRO A 145 -9.75 -15.87 3.67
CA PRO A 145 -8.45 -15.23 3.57
C PRO A 145 -7.80 -15.46 2.22
N GLU A 146 -7.02 -14.49 1.76
CA GLU A 146 -5.89 -14.72 0.87
C GLU A 146 -4.77 -15.35 1.70
N VAL A 147 -4.23 -16.48 1.25
CA VAL A 147 -3.16 -17.20 1.96
C VAL A 147 -1.81 -16.76 1.40
N ALA A 148 -0.90 -16.33 2.27
CA ALA A 148 0.49 -16.08 1.92
C ALA A 148 1.41 -17.02 2.70
N VAL A 149 2.28 -17.76 2.02
CA VAL A 149 3.19 -18.75 2.62
C VAL A 149 4.51 -18.06 2.96
N LYS A 150 5.04 -18.25 4.17
CA LYS A 150 6.35 -17.72 4.54
C LYS A 150 7.44 -18.47 3.77
N VAL A 151 8.21 -17.73 2.96
CA VAL A 151 9.26 -18.29 2.09
C VAL A 151 10.67 -17.83 2.45
N SER A 152 10.80 -16.78 3.27
CA SER A 152 12.07 -16.29 3.79
C SER A 152 11.86 -15.67 5.17
N ASP A 153 12.82 -15.85 6.07
CA ASP A 153 12.92 -15.09 7.33
C ASP A 153 13.67 -13.76 7.13
N GLU A 154 14.47 -13.68 6.06
CA GLU A 154 15.22 -12.48 5.68
C GLU A 154 14.41 -11.61 4.74
N VAL A 155 14.37 -10.31 5.04
CA VAL A 155 13.75 -9.29 4.21
C VAL A 155 14.83 -8.62 3.37
N PRO A 156 14.69 -8.52 2.03
CA PRO A 156 15.62 -7.77 1.22
C PRO A 156 15.65 -6.30 1.65
N THR A 157 16.81 -5.81 2.04
CA THR A 157 17.04 -4.39 2.32
C THR A 157 17.71 -3.74 1.11
N ARG A 158 17.22 -2.56 0.71
CA ARG A 158 17.88 -1.70 -0.27
C ARG A 158 18.66 -0.62 0.45
N GLU A 159 19.94 -0.50 0.14
CA GLU A 159 20.80 0.54 0.68
C GLU A 159 20.85 1.72 -0.28
N ALA A 160 20.74 2.93 0.27
CA ALA A 160 20.86 4.13 -0.52
C ALA A 160 22.34 4.50 -0.68
N VAL A 161 22.73 4.86 -1.90
CA VAL A 161 24.04 5.43 -2.20
C VAL A 161 23.92 6.94 -2.41
N GLU A 162 24.95 7.69 -2.03
CA GLU A 162 25.05 9.11 -2.36
C GLU A 162 25.62 9.26 -3.78
N LEU A 163 24.94 10.05 -4.61
CA LEU A 163 25.38 10.37 -5.97
C LEU A 163 25.78 11.84 -6.06
N ASP A 164 26.71 12.14 -6.96
CA ASP A 164 27.07 13.52 -7.28
C ASP A 164 25.81 14.28 -7.78
N PRO A 165 25.53 15.49 -7.28
CA PRO A 165 24.36 16.26 -7.69
C PRO A 165 24.29 16.51 -9.21
N ALA A 166 25.43 16.58 -9.90
CA ALA A 166 25.49 16.71 -11.36
C ALA A 166 25.03 15.45 -12.11
N ILE A 167 25.03 14.28 -11.46
CA ILE A 167 24.42 13.06 -11.99
C ILE A 167 22.90 13.16 -11.84
N LEU A 168 22.41 13.56 -10.66
CA LEU A 168 20.97 13.65 -10.37
C LEU A 168 20.24 14.61 -11.31
N GLU A 169 20.87 15.72 -11.67
CA GLU A 169 20.30 16.72 -12.59
C GLU A 169 19.94 16.10 -13.96
N ARG A 170 20.66 15.06 -14.39
CA ARG A 170 20.41 14.39 -15.66
C ARG A 170 19.04 13.71 -15.71
N TYR A 171 18.44 13.39 -14.57
CA TYR A 171 17.18 12.65 -14.47
C TYR A 171 15.95 13.55 -14.31
N VAL A 172 16.15 14.83 -13.98
CA VAL A 172 15.06 15.80 -13.77
C VAL A 172 14.25 15.99 -15.06
N GLY A 173 12.94 15.87 -14.97
CA GLY A 173 12.04 15.97 -16.12
C GLY A 173 10.67 15.34 -15.88
N VAL A 174 9.80 15.41 -16.89
CA VAL A 174 8.48 14.77 -16.89
C VAL A 174 8.52 13.59 -17.85
N TYR A 175 8.13 12.41 -17.39
CA TYR A 175 8.14 11.18 -18.16
C TYR A 175 6.72 10.63 -18.31
N GLU A 176 6.28 10.42 -19.54
CA GLU A 176 4.97 9.85 -19.84
C GLU A 176 5.07 8.33 -19.89
N LEU A 177 4.36 7.63 -18.99
CA LEU A 177 4.29 6.17 -18.99
C LEU A 177 3.14 5.67 -19.87
N ARG A 178 2.07 6.47 -19.94
CA ARG A 178 0.90 6.29 -20.82
C ARG A 178 0.11 7.60 -20.87
N PRO A 179 -0.77 7.81 -21.86
CA PRO A 179 -1.53 9.04 -21.98
C PRO A 179 -2.24 9.45 -20.68
N GLY A 180 -1.92 10.63 -20.18
CA GLY A 180 -2.52 11.20 -18.95
C GLY A 180 -1.97 10.64 -17.63
N PHE A 181 -0.89 9.86 -17.67
CA PHE A 181 -0.20 9.38 -16.47
C PHE A 181 1.32 9.59 -16.61
N ASP A 182 1.79 10.61 -15.90
CA ASP A 182 3.17 11.09 -15.92
C ASP A 182 3.86 10.85 -14.57
N LEU A 183 5.16 10.64 -14.62
CA LEU A 183 6.06 10.80 -13.48
C LEU A 183 6.85 12.10 -13.64
N THR A 184 6.71 13.00 -12.67
CA THR A 184 7.52 14.21 -12.59
C THR A 184 8.69 13.96 -11.63
N ILE A 185 9.91 14.06 -12.14
CA ILE A 185 11.15 13.95 -11.38
C ILE A 185 11.68 15.35 -11.12
N THR A 186 11.82 15.73 -9.86
CA THR A 186 12.38 17.01 -9.43
C THR A 186 13.58 16.78 -8.50
N ARG A 187 14.44 17.78 -8.36
CA ARG A 187 15.53 17.78 -7.40
C ARG A 187 15.34 18.91 -6.41
N GLU A 188 15.51 18.62 -5.12
CA GLU A 188 15.72 19.62 -4.08
C GLU A 188 17.06 19.27 -3.41
N ASP A 189 18.03 20.18 -3.50
CA ASP A 189 19.42 19.97 -3.06
C ASP A 189 20.06 18.70 -3.65
N ASP A 190 20.38 17.72 -2.80
CA ASP A 190 21.05 16.46 -3.15
C ASP A 190 20.07 15.28 -3.22
N GLN A 191 18.76 15.55 -3.26
CA GLN A 191 17.71 14.53 -3.21
C GLN A 191 16.77 14.65 -4.41
N LEU A 192 16.55 13.54 -5.11
CA LEU A 192 15.48 13.44 -6.11
C LEU A 192 14.14 13.16 -5.44
N PHE A 193 13.09 13.70 -6.06
CA PHE A 193 11.70 13.45 -5.73
C PHE A 193 10.97 12.97 -6.98
N VAL A 194 10.02 12.07 -6.79
CA VAL A 194 9.09 11.63 -7.83
C VAL A 194 7.66 11.97 -7.42
N GLN A 195 6.89 12.45 -8.39
CA GLN A 195 5.46 12.66 -8.25
C GLN A 195 4.73 12.00 -9.43
N ALA A 196 3.88 11.02 -9.14
CA ALA A 196 2.94 10.48 -10.11
C ALA A 196 1.69 11.38 -10.20
N THR A 197 1.07 11.44 -11.38
CA THR A 197 -0.14 12.24 -11.61
C THR A 197 -1.22 11.96 -10.54
N GLY A 198 -1.67 13.01 -9.86
CA GLY A 198 -2.72 12.93 -8.83
C GLY A 198 -2.28 12.31 -7.49
N GLN A 199 -0.98 12.05 -7.31
CA GLN A 199 -0.42 11.49 -6.08
C GLN A 199 0.46 12.52 -5.35
N PRO A 200 0.71 12.31 -4.05
CA PRO A 200 1.74 13.05 -3.33
C PRO A 200 3.13 12.85 -3.96
N ARG A 201 4.01 13.82 -3.72
CA ARG A 201 5.43 13.70 -4.06
C ARG A 201 6.16 12.89 -2.98
N PHE A 202 7.14 12.10 -3.38
CA PHE A 202 7.95 11.27 -2.48
C PHE A 202 9.43 11.33 -2.84
N GLU A 203 10.29 11.12 -1.85
CA GLU A 203 11.74 10.99 -2.04
C GLU A 203 12.09 9.73 -2.81
N LEU A 204 13.11 9.86 -3.67
CA LEU A 204 13.62 8.81 -4.54
C LEU A 204 15.09 8.53 -4.21
N PHE A 205 15.38 7.36 -3.63
CA PHE A 205 16.71 7.00 -3.14
C PHE A 205 17.49 6.24 -4.20
N ALA A 206 18.74 6.63 -4.45
CA ALA A 206 19.60 5.92 -5.39
C ALA A 206 20.07 4.59 -4.81
N GLU A 207 19.92 3.51 -5.57
CA GLU A 207 20.53 2.19 -5.31
C GLU A 207 21.81 2.02 -6.14
N SER A 208 21.84 2.62 -7.33
CA SER A 208 23.02 2.76 -8.19
C SER A 208 22.96 4.10 -8.96
N GLU A 209 23.86 4.34 -9.92
CA GLU A 209 23.81 5.56 -10.74
C GLU A 209 22.45 5.71 -11.47
N THR A 210 21.85 4.60 -11.91
CA THR A 210 20.64 4.61 -12.75
C THR A 210 19.41 3.97 -12.11
N GLU A 211 19.57 3.26 -10.99
CA GLU A 211 18.49 2.56 -10.31
C GLU A 211 18.14 3.28 -9.02
N PHE A 212 16.84 3.49 -8.82
CA PHE A 212 16.31 4.21 -7.68
C PHE A 212 15.12 3.48 -7.08
N PHE A 213 14.86 3.67 -5.79
CA PHE A 213 13.73 3.08 -5.10
C PHE A 213 13.05 4.06 -4.15
N LEU A 214 11.79 3.78 -3.82
CA LEU A 214 11.06 4.49 -2.79
C LEU A 214 11.02 3.69 -1.48
N LYS A 215 11.04 4.39 -0.34
CA LYS A 215 10.88 3.76 0.98
C LYS A 215 9.41 3.63 1.42
N VAL A 216 8.54 4.46 0.87
CA VAL A 216 7.11 4.54 1.27
C VAL A 216 6.20 3.58 0.50
N VAL A 217 6.63 3.16 -0.69
CA VAL A 217 5.94 2.24 -1.61
C VAL A 217 6.98 1.31 -2.22
N ASP A 218 6.63 0.05 -2.46
CA ASP A 218 7.53 -0.91 -3.11
C ASP A 218 7.54 -0.66 -4.62
N ALA A 219 8.28 0.37 -5.02
CA ALA A 219 8.48 0.73 -6.41
C ALA A 219 9.93 1.13 -6.65
N GLN A 220 10.39 0.86 -7.87
CA GLN A 220 11.71 1.19 -8.34
C GLN A 220 11.62 1.94 -9.68
N ILE A 221 12.59 2.78 -9.95
CA ILE A 221 12.73 3.51 -11.21
C ILE A 221 14.13 3.22 -11.75
N THR A 222 14.18 2.74 -12.98
CA THR A 222 15.42 2.60 -13.74
C THR A 222 15.45 3.68 -14.81
N PHE A 223 16.43 4.58 -14.75
CA PHE A 223 16.66 5.55 -15.82
C PHE A 223 17.46 4.91 -16.95
N VAL A 224 16.95 5.05 -18.16
CA VAL A 224 17.53 4.43 -19.37
C VAL A 224 18.03 5.53 -20.30
N ARG A 225 19.18 5.29 -20.92
CA ARG A 225 19.65 6.15 -22.01
C ARG A 225 18.90 5.74 -23.28
N GLY A 226 18.14 6.64 -23.88
CA GLY A 226 17.55 6.40 -25.19
C GLY A 226 18.56 6.68 -26.31
N ASP A 227 18.05 6.67 -27.55
CA ASP A 227 18.85 6.75 -28.78
C ASP A 227 19.70 8.02 -28.89
N SER A 228 19.32 9.09 -28.18
CA SER A 228 20.06 10.35 -28.12
C SER A 228 21.34 10.28 -27.26
N GLY A 229 21.51 9.21 -26.48
CA GLY A 229 22.55 9.06 -25.46
C GLY A 229 22.27 9.80 -24.14
N ALA A 230 21.16 10.56 -24.08
CA ALA A 230 20.64 11.19 -22.87
C ALA A 230 19.69 10.25 -22.11
N PHE A 231 19.43 10.54 -20.83
CA PHE A 231 18.45 9.82 -20.01
C PHE A 231 17.03 10.33 -20.29
N ASP A 232 16.54 10.07 -21.50
CA ASP A 232 15.21 10.44 -21.98
C ASP A 232 14.17 9.31 -21.83
N GLU A 233 14.54 8.21 -21.19
CA GLU A 233 13.64 7.10 -20.87
C GLU A 233 13.75 6.70 -19.39
N LEU A 234 12.66 6.14 -18.85
CA LEU A 234 12.69 5.43 -17.57
C LEU A 234 11.77 4.21 -17.60
N VAL A 235 11.98 3.30 -16.66
CA VAL A 235 11.07 2.18 -16.39
C VAL A 235 10.65 2.24 -14.93
N LEU A 236 9.35 2.33 -14.68
CA LEU A 236 8.77 2.16 -13.36
C LEU A 236 8.50 0.66 -13.12
N HIS A 237 9.19 0.09 -12.14
CA HIS A 237 8.96 -1.26 -11.64
C HIS A 237 8.05 -1.17 -10.42
N GLN A 238 6.81 -1.64 -10.54
CA GLN A 238 5.86 -1.60 -9.41
C GLN A 238 4.84 -2.75 -9.50
N GLY A 239 4.70 -3.50 -8.41
CA GLY A 239 3.70 -4.57 -8.32
C GLY A 239 3.93 -5.70 -9.32
N GLY A 240 5.20 -6.04 -9.59
CA GLY A 240 5.58 -7.06 -10.56
C GLY A 240 5.40 -6.65 -12.02
N ARG A 241 5.22 -5.36 -12.30
CA ARG A 241 5.05 -4.81 -13.65
C ARG A 241 6.14 -3.80 -13.96
N ASP A 242 6.58 -3.83 -15.21
CA ASP A 242 7.45 -2.82 -15.80
C ASP A 242 6.61 -1.87 -16.66
N MET A 243 6.72 -0.58 -16.39
CA MET A 243 6.02 0.47 -17.12
C MET A 243 7.06 1.42 -17.71
N PRO A 244 7.44 1.24 -18.99
CA PRO A 244 8.36 2.15 -19.66
C PRO A 244 7.69 3.52 -19.83
N GLY A 245 8.48 4.58 -19.78
CA GLY A 245 8.04 5.93 -20.05
C GLY A 245 9.11 6.77 -20.71
N THR A 246 8.69 7.71 -21.54
CA THR A 246 9.57 8.60 -22.31
C THR A 246 9.48 10.03 -21.77
N ARG A 247 10.60 10.72 -21.76
CA ARG A 247 10.69 12.12 -21.33
C ARG A 247 9.92 13.00 -22.31
N LYS A 248 9.02 13.84 -21.79
CA LYS A 248 8.36 14.89 -22.57
C LYS A 248 9.39 15.94 -22.98
N GLN A 249 9.30 16.38 -24.24
CA GLN A 249 10.11 17.48 -24.78
C GLN A 249 9.79 18.80 -24.08
#